data_AF-A0A0Q5V4D5-F1
#
_entry.id   AF-A0A0Q5V4D5-F1
#
_cell.length_a   1.000
_cell.length_b   1.000
_cell.length_c   1.000
_cell.angle_alpha   90.00
_cell.angle_beta   90.00
_cell.angle_gamma   90.00
#
_symmetry.space_group_name_H-M   'P 1'
#
loop_
_entity.id
_entity.type
_entity.pdbx_description
1 polymer ?
#
loop_
_entity_poly.entity_id
_entity_poly.type
_entity_poly.pdbx_seq_one_letter_code
_entity_poly.pdbx_strand_id
1 'polypeptide(L)'
;MSVALASFMTVPTGSDAVSDNQMSGGVVLPIALPLNDDWGLSLSPEIDLVPDADGEGAHAAYAIVAGVGRAFGPWALGAEIWVAHDDDPMGGVTQSTFDLTAVWTPPFLADAQLDFGLNFGLNDDSPDVEFGVGVARRF
;
A
#
# COMPACT_ATOMS: atom_id res chain seq x y z
N MET A 1 -12.64 8.14 -14.84
CA MET A 1 -11.58 8.67 -13.97
C MET A 1 -12.20 9.00 -12.63
N SER A 2 -11.57 8.61 -11.54
CA SER A 2 -11.95 8.97 -10.17
C SER A 2 -10.72 9.41 -9.38
N VAL A 3 -10.91 10.37 -8.49
CA VAL A 3 -9.87 10.89 -7.59
C VAL A 3 -10.47 11.01 -6.21
N ALA A 4 -9.71 10.61 -5.20
CA ALA A 4 -10.07 10.75 -3.80
C ALA A 4 -8.91 11.36 -3.01
N LEU A 5 -9.20 11.89 -1.83
CA LEU A 5 -8.21 12.30 -0.84
C LEU A 5 -8.60 11.63 0.47
N ALA A 6 -7.67 10.91 1.07
CA ALA A 6 -7.86 10.26 2.35
C ALA A 6 -6.73 10.65 3.31
N SER A 7 -7.08 10.99 4.54
CA SER A 7 -6.12 11.20 5.61
C SER A 7 -6.25 10.08 6.64
N PHE A 8 -5.15 9.71 7.26
CA PHE A 8 -5.13 8.68 8.29
C PHE A 8 -4.21 9.07 9.45
N MET A 9 -4.33 8.35 10.55
CA MET A 9 -3.54 8.53 11.74
C MET A 9 -3.37 7.18 12.43
N THR A 10 -2.15 6.87 12.83
CA THR A 10 -1.79 5.68 13.60
C THR A 10 -1.63 6.09 15.05
N VAL A 11 -2.39 5.44 15.94
CA VAL A 11 -2.32 5.66 17.39
C VAL A 11 -1.57 4.49 18.03
N PRO A 12 -0.52 4.74 18.82
CA PRO A 12 0.33 3.68 19.38
C PRO A 12 -0.39 2.98 20.53
N THR A 13 -1.15 1.94 20.19
CA THR A 13 -1.89 1.10 21.16
C THR A 13 -1.29 -0.29 21.33
N GLY A 14 -0.24 -0.61 20.56
CA GLY A 14 0.53 -1.84 20.67
C GLY A 14 1.44 -1.86 21.91
N SER A 15 2.09 -2.99 22.15
CA SER A 15 3.16 -3.07 23.15
C SER A 15 4.47 -2.49 22.59
N ASP A 16 5.40 -2.15 23.48
CA ASP A 16 6.76 -1.67 23.14
C ASP A 16 7.54 -2.61 22.20
N ALA A 17 7.12 -3.87 22.05
CA ALA A 17 7.76 -4.84 21.17
C ALA A 17 7.41 -4.66 19.68
N VAL A 18 6.32 -3.93 19.37
CA VAL A 18 5.76 -3.79 18.01
C VAL A 18 5.26 -2.38 17.70
N SER A 19 5.35 -1.46 18.66
CA SER A 19 4.90 -0.08 18.51
C SER A 19 6.05 0.87 18.80
N ASP A 20 6.13 1.92 17.99
CA ASP A 20 7.11 3.01 18.19
C ASP A 20 6.69 3.99 19.29
N ASN A 21 5.59 3.71 20.01
CA ASN A 21 5.05 4.52 21.11
C ASN A 21 4.75 5.99 20.75
N GLN A 22 4.67 6.29 19.47
CA GLN A 22 4.45 7.63 18.93
C GLN A 22 3.33 7.61 17.88
N MET A 23 2.69 8.76 17.69
CA MET A 23 1.65 8.92 16.69
C MET A 23 2.28 9.25 15.34
N SER A 24 1.81 8.61 14.28
CA SER A 24 2.13 8.97 12.90
C SER A 24 0.83 9.21 12.14
N GLY A 25 0.94 9.74 10.93
CA GLY A 25 -0.22 9.90 10.07
C GLY A 25 0.16 10.54 8.76
N GLY A 26 -0.80 10.59 7.84
CA GLY A 26 -0.50 10.98 6.49
C GLY A 26 -1.73 11.26 5.66
N VAL A 27 -1.47 11.57 4.40
CA VAL A 27 -2.48 11.84 3.39
C VAL A 27 -2.10 11.10 2.12
N VAL A 28 -3.04 10.32 1.60
CA VAL A 28 -2.94 9.62 0.32
C VAL A 28 -3.93 10.20 -0.67
N LEU A 29 -3.52 10.29 -1.94
CA LEU A 29 -4.34 10.77 -3.05
C LEU A 29 -4.54 9.65 -4.09
N PRO A 30 -5.53 8.75 -3.91
CA PRO A 30 -5.81 7.71 -4.89
C PRO A 30 -6.42 8.27 -6.18
N ILE A 31 -5.89 7.84 -7.31
CA ILE A 31 -6.33 8.20 -8.66
C ILE A 31 -6.55 6.90 -9.43
N ALA A 32 -7.73 6.76 -10.03
CA ALA A 32 -8.04 5.63 -10.93
C ALA A 32 -8.43 6.14 -12.32
N LEU A 33 -7.76 5.60 -13.33
CA LEU A 33 -7.87 5.99 -14.73
C LEU A 33 -8.24 4.76 -15.57
N PRO A 34 -9.43 4.71 -16.21
CA PRO A 34 -9.70 3.66 -17.19
C PRO A 34 -8.79 3.88 -18.40
N LEU A 35 -8.00 2.86 -18.77
CA LEU A 35 -7.18 2.87 -19.97
C LEU A 35 -7.99 2.41 -21.19
N ASN A 36 -8.83 1.41 -21.00
CA ASN A 36 -9.80 0.88 -21.96
C ASN A 36 -10.90 0.10 -21.21
N ASP A 37 -11.70 -0.69 -21.93
CA ASP A 37 -12.82 -1.46 -21.37
C ASP A 37 -12.38 -2.57 -20.40
N ASP A 38 -11.15 -3.07 -20.54
CA ASP A 38 -10.61 -4.18 -19.74
C ASP A 38 -9.61 -3.73 -18.67
N TRP A 39 -8.83 -2.67 -18.95
CA TRP A 39 -7.67 -2.27 -18.16
C TRP A 39 -7.87 -0.92 -17.47
N GLY A 40 -7.49 -0.87 -16.19
CA GLY A 40 -7.34 0.34 -15.41
C GLY A 40 -5.89 0.62 -15.03
N LEU A 41 -5.57 1.88 -14.82
CA LEU A 41 -4.35 2.38 -14.21
C LEU A 41 -4.71 3.01 -12.85
N SER A 42 -3.95 2.71 -11.81
CA SER A 42 -4.01 3.31 -10.48
C SER A 42 -2.73 4.09 -10.20
N LEU A 43 -2.88 5.22 -9.51
CA LEU A 43 -1.78 5.99 -8.92
C LEU A 43 -2.19 6.42 -7.52
N SER A 44 -1.34 6.19 -6.53
CA SER A 44 -1.61 6.56 -5.13
C SER A 44 -0.37 7.18 -4.49
N PRO A 45 -0.03 8.45 -4.81
CA PRO A 45 0.97 9.19 -4.05
C PRO A 45 0.49 9.47 -2.62
N GLU A 46 1.44 9.46 -1.70
CA GLU A 46 1.24 9.54 -0.25
C GLU A 46 2.37 10.36 0.38
N ILE A 47 2.00 11.12 1.43
CA ILE A 47 2.93 11.88 2.25
C ILE A 47 2.54 11.66 3.71
N ASP A 48 3.52 11.27 4.50
CA ASP A 48 3.38 10.92 5.91
C ASP A 48 4.24 11.82 6.77
N LEU A 49 3.79 12.03 8.01
CA LEU A 49 4.59 12.56 9.11
C LEU A 49 4.91 11.40 10.05
N VAL A 50 6.18 11.05 10.12
CA VAL A 50 6.71 9.90 10.86
C VAL A 50 7.63 10.43 11.97
N PRO A 51 7.54 9.88 13.19
CA PRO A 51 8.44 10.25 14.27
C PRO A 51 9.91 9.95 13.93
N ASP A 52 10.81 10.83 14.35
CA ASP A 52 12.25 10.60 14.18
C ASP A 52 12.72 9.39 15.02
N ALA A 53 13.66 8.60 14.49
CA ALA A 53 14.16 7.40 15.16
C ALA A 53 14.86 7.68 16.51
N ASP A 54 15.34 8.91 16.74
CA ASP A 54 15.89 9.35 18.02
C ASP A 54 14.81 9.74 19.06
N GLY A 55 13.55 9.79 18.65
CA GLY A 55 12.39 10.14 19.47
C GLY A 55 12.17 11.65 19.66
N GLU A 56 12.92 12.51 18.95
CA GLU A 56 12.84 13.96 19.10
C GLU A 56 12.46 14.67 17.78
N GLY A 57 11.19 14.55 17.39
CA GLY A 57 10.67 15.30 16.24
C GLY A 57 9.86 14.44 15.31
N ALA A 58 9.78 14.89 14.06
CA ALA A 58 9.16 14.16 12.98
C ALA A 58 9.75 14.61 11.65
N HIS A 59 9.90 13.66 10.74
CA HIS A 59 10.27 13.88 9.35
C HIS A 59 9.10 13.50 8.44
N ALA A 60 9.25 13.83 7.16
CA ALA A 60 8.30 13.43 6.15
C ALA A 60 8.72 12.09 5.54
N ALA A 61 7.79 11.19 5.31
CA ALA A 61 8.00 10.06 4.43
C ALA A 61 7.08 10.18 3.22
N TYR A 62 7.48 9.59 2.10
CA TYR A 62 6.80 9.72 0.83
C TYR A 62 6.64 8.36 0.21
N ALA A 63 5.46 8.06 -0.32
CA ALA A 63 5.25 6.85 -1.09
C ALA A 63 4.47 7.11 -2.38
N ILE A 64 4.63 6.23 -3.34
CA ILE A 64 3.77 6.17 -4.52
C ILE A 64 3.57 4.72 -4.95
N VAL A 65 2.31 4.36 -5.15
CA VAL A 65 1.93 3.15 -5.89
C VAL A 65 1.56 3.56 -7.31
N ALA A 66 2.05 2.83 -8.30
CA ALA A 66 1.58 2.89 -9.69
C ALA A 66 1.22 1.49 -10.16
N GLY A 67 -0.05 1.26 -10.48
CA GLY A 67 -0.58 -0.07 -10.76
C GLY A 67 -1.38 -0.16 -12.04
N VAL A 68 -1.41 -1.34 -12.64
CA VAL A 68 -2.36 -1.69 -13.69
C VAL A 68 -3.13 -2.92 -13.29
N GLY A 69 -4.41 -2.97 -13.65
CA GLY A 69 -5.24 -4.11 -13.32
C GLY A 69 -6.36 -4.35 -14.31
N ARG A 70 -6.88 -5.57 -14.29
CA ARG A 70 -8.05 -5.98 -15.09
C ARG A 70 -8.88 -7.03 -14.37
N ALA A 71 -10.16 -7.06 -14.69
CA ALA A 71 -11.03 -8.16 -14.30
C ALA A 71 -10.94 -9.33 -15.31
N PHE A 72 -11.13 -10.55 -14.81
CA PHE A 72 -11.22 -11.77 -15.59
C PHE A 72 -12.16 -12.78 -14.90
N GLY A 73 -13.43 -12.81 -15.32
CA GLY A 73 -14.44 -13.65 -14.69
C GLY A 73 -14.63 -13.27 -13.21
N PRO A 74 -14.50 -14.22 -12.25
CA PRO A 74 -14.60 -13.93 -10.82
C PRO A 74 -13.31 -13.35 -10.22
N TRP A 75 -12.30 -13.05 -11.03
CA TRP A 75 -11.00 -12.55 -10.57
C TRP A 75 -10.80 -11.08 -10.95
N ALA A 76 -10.09 -10.34 -10.10
CA ALA A 76 -9.40 -9.11 -10.46
C ALA A 76 -7.90 -9.31 -10.23
N LEU A 77 -7.10 -9.01 -11.26
CA LEU A 77 -5.66 -9.18 -11.23
C LEU A 77 -4.97 -7.83 -11.39
N GLY A 78 -3.89 -7.62 -10.66
CA GLY A 78 -3.11 -6.39 -10.69
C GLY A 78 -1.60 -6.64 -10.69
N ALA A 79 -0.88 -5.67 -11.23
CA ALA A 79 0.57 -5.57 -11.11
C ALA A 79 0.94 -4.13 -10.80
N GLU A 80 1.80 -3.91 -9.82
CA GLU A 80 2.10 -2.58 -9.28
C GLU A 80 3.60 -2.37 -9.07
N ILE A 81 4.02 -1.12 -9.12
CA ILE A 81 5.31 -0.68 -8.59
C ILE A 81 4.99 0.19 -7.38
N TRP A 82 5.58 -0.16 -6.25
CA TRP A 82 5.55 0.66 -5.05
C TRP A 82 6.96 1.20 -4.80
N VAL A 83 7.03 2.48 -4.44
CA VAL A 83 8.28 3.13 -4.02
C VAL A 83 7.96 3.96 -2.80
N ALA A 84 8.78 3.82 -1.75
CA ALA A 84 8.74 4.68 -0.59
C ALA A 84 10.12 5.22 -0.26
N HIS A 85 10.15 6.46 0.20
CA HIS A 85 11.32 7.13 0.72
C HIS A 85 11.03 7.65 2.13
N ASP A 86 11.85 7.23 3.07
CA ASP A 86 11.88 7.71 4.43
C ASP A 86 13.05 8.69 4.56
N ASP A 87 12.77 9.95 4.91
CA ASP A 87 13.75 11.03 5.04
C ASP A 87 14.27 11.19 6.49
N ASP A 88 14.33 10.11 7.28
CA ASP A 88 14.84 10.15 8.65
C ASP A 88 16.22 10.86 8.72
N PRO A 89 16.39 11.87 9.60
CA PRO A 89 17.64 12.61 9.76
C PRO A 89 18.87 11.75 10.09
N MET A 90 18.66 10.56 10.67
CA MET A 90 19.70 9.59 11.01
C MET A 90 20.15 8.75 9.80
N GLY A 91 19.41 8.79 8.70
CA GLY A 91 19.77 8.17 7.43
C GLY A 91 18.54 7.74 6.65
N GLY A 92 18.32 8.36 5.49
CA GLY A 92 17.15 8.04 4.66
C GLY A 92 17.25 6.67 4.00
N VAL A 93 16.09 6.02 3.85
CA VAL A 93 15.94 4.68 3.25
C VAL A 93 15.00 4.80 2.05
N THR A 94 15.32 4.10 0.96
CA THR A 94 14.42 4.04 -0.20
C THR A 94 14.07 2.61 -0.51
N GLN A 95 12.82 2.23 -0.33
CA GLN A 95 12.34 0.91 -0.67
C GLN A 95 11.59 0.95 -2.01
N SER A 96 11.70 -0.12 -2.79
CA SER A 96 10.89 -0.28 -3.98
C SER A 96 10.57 -1.76 -4.26
N THR A 97 9.32 -2.04 -4.63
CA THR A 97 8.86 -3.40 -4.92
C THR A 97 8.09 -3.45 -6.24
N PHE A 98 8.11 -4.63 -6.87
CA PHE A 98 7.17 -5.00 -7.91
C PHE A 98 6.17 -6.00 -7.33
N ASP A 99 4.90 -5.65 -7.41
CA ASP A 99 3.85 -6.35 -6.68
C ASP A 99 2.87 -7.01 -7.66
N LEU A 100 2.39 -8.19 -7.31
CA LEU A 100 1.35 -8.92 -8.02
C LEU A 100 0.18 -9.18 -7.09
N THR A 101 -1.01 -8.79 -7.51
CA THR A 101 -2.24 -8.99 -6.75
C THR A 101 -3.22 -9.87 -7.51
N ALA A 102 -3.89 -10.74 -6.77
CA ALA A 102 -5.01 -11.52 -7.27
C ALA A 102 -6.14 -11.49 -6.24
N VAL A 103 -7.31 -11.06 -6.69
CA VAL A 103 -8.51 -10.93 -5.88
C VAL A 103 -9.56 -11.85 -6.46
N TRP A 104 -10.15 -12.71 -5.63
CA TRP A 104 -11.18 -13.65 -6.04
C TRP A 104 -12.49 -13.39 -5.31
N THR A 105 -13.56 -13.18 -6.08
CA THR A 105 -14.94 -13.08 -5.59
C THR A 105 -15.69 -14.35 -5.97
N PRO A 106 -15.87 -15.32 -5.06
CA PRO A 106 -16.46 -16.61 -5.41
C PRO A 106 -17.92 -16.44 -5.87
N PRO A 107 -18.34 -17.02 -7.01
CA PRO A 107 -19.71 -16.86 -7.50
C PRO A 107 -20.79 -17.41 -6.54
N PHE A 108 -20.43 -18.36 -5.68
CA PHE A 108 -21.32 -18.94 -4.68
C PHE A 108 -21.37 -18.13 -3.36
N LEU A 109 -20.53 -17.10 -3.24
CA LEU A 109 -20.42 -16.25 -2.06
C LEU A 109 -20.09 -14.82 -2.50
N ALA A 110 -21.04 -14.20 -3.21
CA ALA A 110 -20.83 -12.91 -3.88
C ALA A 110 -20.46 -11.75 -2.94
N ASP A 111 -20.76 -11.86 -1.65
CA ASP A 111 -20.42 -10.85 -0.65
C ASP A 111 -19.06 -11.09 0.01
N ALA A 112 -18.30 -12.12 -0.41
CA ALA A 112 -16.98 -12.42 0.12
C ALA A 112 -15.90 -12.31 -0.94
N GLN A 113 -14.70 -11.99 -0.48
CA GLN A 113 -13.52 -11.81 -1.30
C GLN A 113 -12.31 -12.45 -0.62
N LEU A 114 -11.46 -13.11 -1.42
CA LEU A 114 -10.14 -13.57 -1.00
C LEU A 114 -9.07 -12.82 -1.78
N ASP A 115 -8.09 -12.29 -1.05
CA ASP A 115 -7.02 -11.47 -1.61
C ASP A 115 -5.69 -12.21 -1.47
N PHE A 116 -4.88 -12.14 -2.51
CA PHE A 116 -3.53 -12.70 -2.56
C PHE A 116 -2.58 -11.63 -3.08
N GLY A 117 -1.47 -11.43 -2.37
CA GLY A 117 -0.43 -10.48 -2.75
C GLY A 117 0.95 -11.14 -2.72
N LEU A 118 1.80 -10.76 -3.68
CA LEU A 118 3.22 -11.08 -3.71
C LEU A 118 3.98 -9.80 -4.02
N ASN A 119 4.98 -9.46 -3.21
CA ASN A 119 5.82 -8.29 -3.40
C ASN A 119 7.25 -8.76 -3.62
N PHE A 120 7.92 -8.24 -4.64
CA PHE A 120 9.30 -8.57 -4.97
C PHE A 120 10.18 -7.33 -4.82
N GLY A 121 11.20 -7.39 -3.96
CA GLY A 121 12.15 -6.30 -3.78
C GLY A 121 12.87 -5.94 -5.07
N LEU A 122 12.96 -4.65 -5.36
CA LEU A 122 13.67 -4.10 -6.54
C LEU A 122 15.02 -3.47 -6.17
N ASN A 123 15.33 -3.35 -4.89
CA ASN A 123 16.60 -2.84 -4.36
C ASN A 123 16.98 -3.53 -3.03
N ASP A 124 18.20 -3.25 -2.56
CA ASP A 124 18.77 -3.90 -1.36
C ASP A 124 18.12 -3.43 -0.04
N ASP A 125 17.37 -2.33 -0.06
CA ASP A 125 16.65 -1.80 1.10
C ASP A 125 15.26 -2.46 1.25
N SER A 126 14.77 -3.14 0.22
CA SER A 126 13.47 -3.83 0.22
C SER A 126 13.60 -5.31 0.61
N PRO A 127 12.57 -5.89 1.26
CA PRO A 127 12.48 -7.33 1.41
C PRO A 127 12.54 -8.05 0.05
N ASP A 128 13.30 -9.16 -0.02
CA ASP A 128 13.45 -9.92 -1.28
C ASP A 128 12.09 -10.39 -1.83
N VAL A 129 11.28 -10.98 -0.96
CA VAL A 129 9.94 -11.49 -1.28
C VAL A 129 9.04 -11.40 -0.05
N GLU A 130 7.85 -10.86 -0.23
CA GLU A 130 6.77 -10.90 0.76
C GLU A 130 5.52 -11.51 0.14
N PHE A 131 4.68 -12.14 0.96
CA PHE A 131 3.38 -12.62 0.53
C PHE A 131 2.32 -12.28 1.56
N GLY A 132 1.11 -12.01 1.07
CA GLY A 132 -0.04 -11.69 1.89
C GLY A 132 -1.27 -12.46 1.43
N VAL A 133 -2.14 -12.79 2.39
CA VAL A 133 -3.48 -13.31 2.12
C VAL A 133 -4.50 -12.55 2.95
N GLY A 134 -5.63 -12.21 2.34
CA GLY A 134 -6.70 -11.44 2.95
C GLY A 134 -8.07 -12.07 2.74
N VAL A 135 -9.00 -11.72 3.61
CA VAL A 135 -10.43 -12.03 3.44
C VAL A 135 -11.25 -10.80 3.77
N ALA A 136 -12.17 -10.45 2.88
CA ALA A 136 -13.12 -9.37 3.10
C ALA A 136 -14.55 -9.87 2.91
N ARG A 137 -15.49 -9.28 3.65
CA ARG A 137 -16.93 -9.57 3.50
C ARG A 137 -17.75 -8.29 3.60
N ARG A 138 -18.71 -8.14 2.70
CA ARG A 138 -19.71 -7.08 2.73
C ARG A 138 -20.93 -7.52 3.56
N PHE A 139 -21.51 -6.58 4.32
CA PHE A 139 -22.70 -6.77 5.17
C PHE A 139 -23.84 -5.85 4.75
#